data_AF-A0A1V9ZPW8-F1
#
_entry.id   AF-A0A1V9ZPW8-F1
#
_cell.length_a   1.000
_cell.length_b   1.000
_cell.length_c   1.000
_cell.angle_alpha   90.00
_cell.angle_beta   90.00
_cell.angle_gamma   90.00
#
_symmetry.space_group_name_H-M   'P 1'
#
loop_
_entity.id
_entity.type
_entity.pdbx_description
1 polymer ?
#
loop_
_entity_poly.entity_id
_entity_poly.type
_entity_poly.pdbx_seq_one_letter_code
_entity_poly.pdbx_strand_id
1 'polypeptide(L)'
;MHTSMRRFSSLPVAPAASLLRSVILNAKSLVHFHRVSPAIDPSLSALRKWSVCTNLQMLREPIETNDFLEGAATAVDRVLHAVHSDDFRAFVGEKNKENDVVSWLQEVMTQKRFDACVFEMEEACKRGVKYDLRHVHFENLGLFEASVILDKIRLQVHCDMVHTVRVTSGHRDFQVPKSSSMLWTFESSTKKRDWKIVDFQDISLLDH
;
A
#
# COMPACT_ATOMS: atom_id res chain seq x y z
N MET A 1 -64.97 -34.67 -9.81
CA MET A 1 -63.84 -33.83 -10.23
C MET A 1 -63.41 -32.98 -9.04
N HIS A 2 -62.26 -33.29 -8.44
CA HIS A 2 -61.70 -32.58 -7.28
C HIS A 2 -60.86 -31.39 -7.76
N THR A 3 -61.24 -30.17 -7.41
CA THR A 3 -60.40 -28.97 -7.57
C THR A 3 -59.64 -28.71 -6.28
N SER A 4 -58.32 -28.90 -6.34
CA SER A 4 -57.36 -28.63 -5.28
C SER A 4 -57.08 -27.12 -5.22
N MET A 5 -57.47 -26.46 -4.13
CA MET A 5 -57.05 -25.09 -3.81
C MET A 5 -55.63 -25.12 -3.24
N ARG A 6 -54.66 -24.63 -4.01
CA ARG A 6 -53.29 -24.35 -3.54
C ARG A 6 -53.34 -23.18 -2.55
N ARG A 7 -52.91 -23.42 -1.31
CA ARG A 7 -52.61 -22.37 -0.33
C ARG A 7 -51.38 -21.59 -0.82
N PHE A 8 -51.54 -20.29 -1.06
CA PHE A 8 -50.41 -19.38 -1.20
C PHE A 8 -49.79 -19.18 0.18
N SER A 9 -48.57 -19.67 0.37
CA SER A 9 -47.72 -19.32 1.50
C SER A 9 -47.32 -17.85 1.37
N SER A 10 -47.73 -17.01 2.31
CA SER A 10 -47.26 -15.64 2.45
C SER A 10 -45.75 -15.63 2.70
N LEU A 11 -45.02 -14.86 1.91
CA LEU A 11 -43.60 -14.59 2.13
C LEU A 11 -43.41 -13.89 3.49
N PRO A 12 -42.39 -14.26 4.29
CA PRO A 12 -42.14 -13.61 5.56
C PRO A 12 -41.72 -12.15 5.31
N VAL A 13 -42.54 -11.21 5.77
CA VAL A 13 -42.22 -9.78 5.80
C VAL A 13 -41.15 -9.57 6.86
N ALA A 14 -39.98 -9.07 6.44
CA ALA A 14 -38.89 -8.79 7.35
C ALA A 14 -39.34 -7.77 8.42
N PRO A 15 -39.08 -8.02 9.72
CA PRO A 15 -39.55 -7.15 10.79
C PRO A 15 -39.00 -5.72 10.63
N ALA A 16 -39.77 -4.69 10.95
CA ALA A 16 -39.36 -3.29 10.78
C ALA A 16 -37.99 -2.94 11.41
N ALA A 17 -37.63 -3.65 12.49
CA ALA A 17 -36.31 -3.54 13.12
C ALA A 17 -35.14 -4.00 12.22
N SER A 18 -35.31 -5.00 11.35
CA SER A 18 -34.28 -5.41 10.40
C SER A 18 -34.15 -4.43 9.24
N LEU A 19 -35.25 -3.81 8.80
CA LEU A 19 -35.22 -2.75 7.79
C LEU A 19 -34.52 -1.49 8.33
N LEU A 20 -34.84 -1.06 9.56
CA LEU A 20 -34.17 0.07 10.20
C LEU A 20 -32.68 -0.18 10.43
N ARG A 21 -32.30 -1.38 10.89
CA ARG A 21 -30.87 -1.75 11.01
C ARG A 21 -30.16 -1.74 9.67
N SER A 22 -30.80 -2.25 8.61
CA SER A 22 -30.28 -2.21 7.23
C SER A 22 -30.05 -0.76 6.78
N VAL A 23 -31.03 0.12 6.95
CA VAL A 23 -30.92 1.54 6.57
C VAL A 23 -29.82 2.24 7.36
N ILE A 24 -29.70 2.00 8.66
CA ILE A 24 -28.66 2.61 9.50
C ILE A 24 -27.26 2.11 9.12
N LEU A 25 -27.11 0.81 8.84
CA LEU A 25 -25.84 0.24 8.38
C LEU A 25 -25.45 0.80 7.02
N ASN A 26 -26.41 0.92 6.10
CA ASN A 26 -26.19 1.51 4.78
C ASN A 26 -25.81 3.00 4.87
N ALA A 27 -26.48 3.77 5.74
CA ALA A 27 -26.15 5.18 5.96
C ALA A 27 -24.75 5.36 6.56
N LYS A 28 -24.37 4.54 7.56
CA LYS A 28 -23.00 4.56 8.11
C LYS A 28 -21.96 4.19 7.06
N SER A 29 -22.27 3.23 6.19
CA SER A 29 -21.37 2.83 5.12
C SER A 29 -21.17 3.94 4.08
N LEU A 30 -22.25 4.64 3.71
CA LEU A 30 -22.19 5.78 2.79
C LEU A 30 -21.39 6.97 3.35
N VAL A 31 -21.57 7.29 4.64
CA VAL A 31 -20.79 8.35 5.30
C VAL A 31 -19.31 7.99 5.34
N HIS A 32 -18.98 6.73 5.67
CA HIS A 32 -17.60 6.26 5.65
C HIS A 32 -17.02 6.28 4.23
N PHE A 33 -17.80 5.86 3.22
CA PHE A 33 -17.40 5.94 1.82
C PHE A 33 -17.07 7.38 1.40
N HIS A 34 -17.93 8.34 1.71
CA HIS A 34 -17.66 9.75 1.39
C HIS A 34 -16.41 10.28 2.10
N ARG A 35 -16.12 9.82 3.32
CA ARG A 35 -14.93 10.23 4.07
C ARG A 35 -13.64 9.65 3.50
N VAL A 36 -13.65 8.38 3.08
CA VAL A 36 -12.45 7.66 2.65
C VAL A 36 -12.21 7.76 1.15
N SER A 37 -13.26 7.95 0.34
CA SER A 37 -13.19 8.00 -1.12
C SER A 37 -12.15 8.96 -1.69
N PRO A 38 -11.89 10.15 -1.12
CA PRO A 38 -10.85 11.05 -1.63
C PRO A 38 -9.44 10.47 -1.48
N ALA A 39 -9.22 9.60 -0.50
CA ALA A 39 -7.93 8.97 -0.21
C ALA A 39 -7.75 7.61 -0.92
N ILE A 40 -8.78 7.14 -1.63
CA ILE A 40 -8.71 5.93 -2.44
C ILE A 40 -8.22 6.29 -3.82
N ASP A 41 -7.34 5.46 -4.36
CA ASP A 41 -6.73 5.69 -5.66
C ASP A 41 -7.79 5.96 -6.77
N PRO A 42 -7.63 7.04 -7.56
CA PRO A 42 -8.64 7.45 -8.51
C PRO A 42 -8.84 6.44 -9.64
N SER A 43 -7.82 5.65 -9.99
CA SER A 43 -7.86 4.65 -11.07
C SER A 43 -8.80 3.47 -10.77
N LEU A 44 -9.18 3.27 -9.50
CA LEU A 44 -10.04 2.16 -9.12
C LEU A 44 -11.50 2.36 -9.59
N SER A 45 -12.10 1.25 -10.04
CA SER A 45 -13.54 1.18 -10.30
C SER A 45 -14.35 1.36 -9.01
N ALA A 46 -15.61 1.79 -9.13
CA ALA A 46 -16.49 2.01 -7.97
C ALA A 46 -16.63 0.76 -7.08
N LEU A 47 -16.67 -0.44 -7.67
CA LEU A 47 -16.71 -1.70 -6.92
C LEU A 47 -15.43 -1.94 -6.10
N ARG A 48 -14.26 -1.60 -6.65
CA ARG A 48 -13.00 -1.71 -5.91
C ARG A 48 -12.89 -0.65 -4.81
N LYS A 49 -13.31 0.59 -5.09
CA LYS A 49 -13.41 1.65 -4.08
C LYS A 49 -14.34 1.26 -2.92
N TRP A 50 -15.48 0.63 -3.25
CA TRP A 50 -16.39 0.08 -2.26
C TRP A 50 -15.73 -1.04 -1.44
N SER A 51 -15.03 -1.97 -2.09
CA SER A 51 -14.29 -3.05 -1.42
C SER A 51 -13.30 -2.49 -0.38
N VAL A 52 -12.48 -1.51 -0.75
CA VAL A 52 -11.54 -0.84 0.16
C VAL A 52 -12.27 -0.27 1.38
N CYS A 53 -13.35 0.49 1.16
CA CYS A 53 -14.17 1.04 2.24
C CYS A 53 -14.73 -0.03 3.16
N THR A 54 -15.29 -1.11 2.60
CA THR A 54 -15.88 -2.19 3.40
C THR A 54 -14.84 -2.94 4.24
N ASN A 55 -13.63 -3.14 3.72
CA ASN A 55 -12.55 -3.77 4.47
C ASN A 55 -12.07 -2.88 5.63
N LEU A 56 -11.96 -1.57 5.42
CA LEU A 56 -11.57 -0.63 6.48
C LEU A 56 -12.63 -0.54 7.60
N GLN A 57 -13.91 -0.72 7.28
CA GLN A 57 -14.99 -0.78 8.28
C GLN A 57 -14.92 -2.00 9.20
N MET A 58 -14.19 -3.05 8.83
CA MET A 58 -14.01 -4.25 9.66
C MET A 58 -13.09 -3.97 10.86
N LEU A 59 -12.36 -2.87 10.85
CA LEU A 59 -11.48 -2.47 11.94
C LEU A 59 -12.28 -1.94 13.13
N ARG A 60 -11.95 -2.42 14.33
CA ARG A 60 -12.55 -1.91 15.57
C ARG A 60 -12.23 -0.44 15.81
N GLU A 61 -11.00 -0.07 15.50
CA GLU A 61 -10.53 1.30 15.54
C GLU A 61 -10.31 1.75 14.11
N PRO A 62 -10.96 2.85 13.66
CA PRO A 62 -10.78 3.33 12.30
C PRO A 62 -9.35 3.82 12.08
N ILE A 63 -8.86 3.67 10.85
CA ILE A 63 -7.61 4.29 10.42
C ILE A 63 -7.95 5.66 9.85
N GLU A 64 -7.24 6.69 10.32
CA GLU A 64 -7.27 8.00 9.68
C GLU A 64 -6.46 7.90 8.39
N THR A 65 -7.18 7.73 7.27
CA THR A 65 -6.55 7.37 5.99
C THR A 65 -5.56 8.42 5.50
N ASN A 66 -5.84 9.71 5.70
CA ASN A 66 -4.95 10.79 5.26
C ASN A 66 -3.64 10.75 6.06
N ASP A 67 -3.71 10.67 7.38
CA ASP A 67 -2.54 10.53 8.25
C ASP A 67 -1.72 9.28 7.90
N PHE A 68 -2.40 8.17 7.60
CA PHE A 68 -1.73 6.95 7.13
C PHE A 68 -1.00 7.18 5.80
N LEU A 69 -1.64 7.83 4.82
CA LEU A 69 -1.01 8.13 3.54
C LEU A 69 0.18 9.08 3.68
N GLU A 70 0.07 10.12 4.50
CA GLU A 70 1.21 11.03 4.80
C GLU A 70 2.38 10.26 5.43
N GLY A 71 2.09 9.37 6.38
CA GLY A 71 3.07 8.46 6.98
C GLY A 71 3.68 7.51 5.95
N ALA A 72 2.86 6.97 5.05
CA ALA A 72 3.30 6.09 3.97
C ALA A 72 4.23 6.83 3.00
N ALA A 73 3.89 8.04 2.56
CA ALA A 73 4.76 8.86 1.70
C ALA A 73 6.12 9.10 2.34
N THR A 74 6.13 9.46 3.63
CA THR A 74 7.37 9.67 4.40
C THR A 74 8.20 8.40 4.51
N ALA A 75 7.55 7.25 4.73
CA ALA A 75 8.23 5.96 4.79
C ALA A 75 8.80 5.54 3.42
N VAL A 76 8.04 5.73 2.34
CA VAL A 76 8.46 5.45 0.96
C VAL A 76 9.68 6.28 0.59
N ASP A 77 9.63 7.59 0.80
CA ASP A 77 10.74 8.52 0.53
C ASP A 77 12.01 8.09 1.27
N ARG A 78 11.89 7.86 2.58
CA ARG A 78 13.02 7.49 3.41
C ARG A 78 13.60 6.12 3.06
N VAL A 79 12.76 5.13 2.74
CA VAL A 79 13.23 3.80 2.30
C VAL A 79 13.94 3.90 0.97
N LEU A 80 13.39 4.62 -0.01
CA LEU A 80 14.02 4.80 -1.31
C LEU A 80 15.40 5.47 -1.17
N HIS A 81 15.51 6.53 -0.36
CA HIS A 81 16.80 7.17 -0.10
C HIS A 81 17.78 6.25 0.64
N ALA A 82 17.31 5.51 1.65
CA ALA A 82 18.14 4.57 2.40
C ALA A 82 18.69 3.44 1.53
N VAL A 83 17.86 2.81 0.69
CA VAL A 83 18.27 1.72 -0.21
C VAL A 83 19.26 2.20 -1.27
N HIS A 84 19.19 3.46 -1.70
CA HIS A 84 20.14 4.03 -2.67
C HIS A 84 21.37 4.71 -2.02
N SER A 85 21.45 4.73 -0.70
CA SER A 85 22.54 5.37 0.04
C SER A 85 23.90 4.68 -0.15
N ASP A 86 24.97 5.43 0.05
CA ASP A 86 26.33 4.88 0.07
C ASP A 86 26.52 3.92 1.25
N ASP A 87 25.83 4.16 2.37
CA ASP A 87 25.83 3.32 3.57
C ASP A 87 25.26 1.92 3.29
N PHE A 88 24.08 1.84 2.68
CA PHE A 88 23.48 0.56 2.32
C PHE A 88 24.32 -0.17 1.27
N ARG A 89 24.89 0.54 0.30
CA ARG A 89 25.79 -0.07 -0.69
C ARG A 89 27.07 -0.63 -0.06
N ALA A 90 27.66 0.09 0.89
CA ALA A 90 28.83 -0.39 1.62
C ALA A 90 28.51 -1.65 2.43
N PHE A 91 27.33 -1.71 3.07
CA PHE A 91 26.85 -2.92 3.73
C PHE A 91 26.75 -4.12 2.78
N VAL A 92 26.17 -3.93 1.60
CA VAL A 92 26.03 -4.99 0.60
C VAL A 92 27.40 -5.49 0.11
N GLY A 93 28.39 -4.59 -0.03
CA GLY A 93 29.74 -4.91 -0.46
C GLY A 93 30.60 -5.62 0.60
N GLU A 94 30.55 -5.17 1.86
CA GLU A 94 31.50 -5.59 2.90
C GLU A 94 30.88 -6.44 4.02
N LYS A 95 29.56 -6.65 4.04
CA LYS A 95 28.74 -7.52 4.93
C LYS A 95 28.99 -7.45 6.45
N ASN A 96 29.93 -6.63 6.94
CA ASN A 96 30.45 -6.67 8.31
C ASN A 96 30.53 -5.31 9.01
N LYS A 97 29.86 -4.27 8.48
CA LYS A 97 29.80 -2.96 9.13
C LYS A 97 28.44 -2.74 9.77
N GLU A 98 28.45 -2.54 11.08
CA GLU A 98 27.29 -2.04 11.82
C GLU A 98 26.86 -0.70 11.20
N ASN A 99 25.58 -0.60 10.87
CA ASN A 99 25.07 0.49 10.06
C ASN A 99 23.63 0.81 10.46
N ASP A 100 23.44 2.01 11.01
CA ASP A 100 22.15 2.49 11.49
C ASP A 100 21.06 2.46 10.40
N VAL A 101 21.44 2.73 9.13
CA VAL A 101 20.52 2.67 7.99
C VAL A 101 20.02 1.24 7.78
N VAL A 102 20.91 0.25 7.90
CA VAL A 102 20.58 -1.17 7.73
C VAL A 102 19.67 -1.65 8.86
N SER A 103 20.03 -1.32 10.11
CA SER A 103 19.22 -1.67 11.28
C SER A 103 17.82 -1.07 11.19
N TRP A 104 17.73 0.21 10.79
CA TRP A 104 16.45 0.87 10.56
C TRP A 104 15.65 0.20 9.43
N LEU A 105 16.28 -0.13 8.29
CA LEU A 105 15.61 -0.82 7.18
C LEU A 105 15.03 -2.17 7.65
N GLN A 106 15.80 -2.97 8.39
CA GLN A 106 15.35 -4.26 8.94
C GLN A 106 14.22 -4.13 9.96
N GLU A 107 14.11 -2.99 10.65
CA GLU A 107 13.01 -2.70 11.56
C GLU A 107 11.71 -2.41 10.79
N VAL A 108 11.79 -1.52 9.79
CA VAL A 108 10.61 -0.99 9.07
C VAL A 108 10.08 -1.90 7.97
N MET A 109 10.87 -2.87 7.48
CA MET A 109 10.41 -3.82 6.47
C MET A 109 10.55 -5.27 6.91
N THR A 110 9.85 -6.17 6.23
CA THR A 110 10.02 -7.60 6.48
C THR A 110 11.39 -8.08 5.98
N GLN A 111 11.95 -9.11 6.63
CA GLN A 111 13.23 -9.69 6.23
C GLN A 111 13.25 -10.08 4.76
N LYS A 112 12.15 -10.68 4.26
CA LYS A 112 12.02 -11.07 2.85
C LYS A 112 12.19 -9.87 1.89
N ARG A 113 11.59 -8.72 2.22
CA ARG A 113 11.71 -7.50 1.39
C ARG A 113 13.09 -6.88 1.50
N PHE A 114 13.67 -6.89 2.70
CA PHE A 114 15.04 -6.47 2.92
C PHE A 114 16.04 -7.28 2.07
N ASP A 115 15.92 -8.61 2.10
CA ASP A 115 16.77 -9.51 1.31
C ASP A 115 16.62 -9.26 -0.19
N ALA A 116 15.41 -8.94 -0.66
CA ALA A 116 15.18 -8.56 -2.06
C ALA A 116 15.91 -7.25 -2.43
N CYS A 117 15.90 -6.24 -1.56
CA CYS A 117 16.66 -5.01 -1.77
C CYS A 117 18.18 -5.24 -1.80
N VAL A 118 18.68 -6.12 -0.92
CA VAL A 118 20.09 -6.54 -0.93
C VAL A 118 20.43 -7.19 -2.26
N PHE A 119 19.60 -8.13 -2.73
CA PHE A 119 19.80 -8.81 -4.01
C PHE A 119 19.79 -7.84 -5.20
N GLU A 120 18.82 -6.92 -5.26
CA GLU A 120 18.74 -5.88 -6.31
C GLU A 120 20.01 -5.00 -6.32
N MET A 121 20.53 -4.62 -5.15
CA MET A 121 21.76 -3.85 -5.03
C MET A 121 23.00 -4.68 -5.42
N GLU A 122 23.08 -5.96 -5.04
CA GLU A 122 24.16 -6.87 -5.46
C GLU A 122 24.20 -6.97 -7.00
N GLU A 123 23.05 -7.11 -7.65
CA GLU A 123 22.95 -7.14 -9.11
C GLU A 123 23.36 -5.83 -9.78
N ALA A 124 22.98 -4.68 -9.21
CA ALA A 124 23.43 -3.37 -9.70
C ALA A 124 24.96 -3.20 -9.57
N CYS A 125 25.53 -3.62 -8.43
CA CYS A 125 26.97 -3.56 -8.19
C CYS A 125 27.76 -4.44 -9.17
N LYS A 126 27.28 -5.65 -9.46
CA LYS A 126 27.91 -6.54 -10.46
C LYS A 126 27.96 -5.92 -11.86
N ARG A 127 26.98 -5.08 -12.20
CA ARG A 127 26.92 -4.35 -13.49
C ARG A 127 27.79 -3.10 -13.51
N GLY A 128 28.44 -2.75 -12.39
CA GLY A 128 29.23 -1.52 -12.26
C GLY A 128 28.38 -0.26 -12.38
N VAL A 129 27.12 -0.32 -11.97
CA VAL A 129 26.19 0.83 -12.02
C VAL A 129 25.94 1.32 -10.60
N LYS A 130 26.18 2.62 -10.38
CA LYS A 130 25.80 3.32 -9.16
C LYS A 130 24.58 4.18 -9.45
N TYR A 131 23.51 3.93 -8.68
CA TYR A 131 22.32 4.76 -8.65
C TYR A 131 22.34 5.60 -7.37
N ASP A 132 22.20 6.91 -7.53
CA ASP A 132 22.17 7.87 -6.43
C ASP A 132 20.88 8.69 -6.56
N LEU A 133 19.94 8.42 -5.65
CA LEU A 133 18.63 9.02 -5.62
C LEU A 133 18.72 10.42 -5.02
N ARG A 134 18.41 11.43 -5.82
CA ARG A 134 18.54 12.83 -5.41
C ARG A 134 17.25 13.39 -4.86
N HIS A 135 16.18 13.32 -5.64
CA HIS A 135 14.90 13.94 -5.32
C HIS A 135 13.79 12.94 -5.62
N VAL A 136 12.76 12.91 -4.78
CA VAL A 136 11.51 12.18 -5.00
C VAL A 136 10.37 13.18 -4.85
N HIS A 137 9.48 13.19 -5.83
CA HIS A 137 8.24 13.96 -5.79
C HIS A 137 7.07 13.02 -6.04
N PHE A 138 6.06 13.07 -5.18
CA PHE A 138 4.85 12.26 -5.32
C PHE A 138 3.80 13.06 -6.11
N GLU A 139 3.40 12.54 -7.26
CA GLU A 139 2.35 13.12 -8.10
C GLU A 139 0.97 12.64 -7.67
N ASN A 140 0.88 11.37 -7.29
CA ASN A 140 -0.34 10.76 -6.79
C ASN A 140 -0.02 9.74 -5.70
N LEU A 141 -0.90 9.67 -4.71
CA LEU A 141 -0.79 8.79 -3.57
C LEU A 141 -2.18 8.39 -3.11
N GLY A 142 -2.50 7.11 -3.16
CA GLY A 142 -3.83 6.63 -2.82
C GLY A 142 -3.86 5.21 -2.31
N LEU A 143 -4.84 4.90 -1.45
CA LEU A 143 -5.14 3.53 -1.08
C LEU A 143 -5.64 2.76 -2.31
N PHE A 144 -4.93 1.71 -2.67
CA PHE A 144 -5.26 0.84 -3.78
C PHE A 144 -6.05 -0.40 -3.32
N GLU A 145 -5.67 -0.95 -2.17
CA GLU A 145 -6.31 -2.13 -1.60
C GLU A 145 -6.25 -2.08 -0.07
N ALA A 146 -7.30 -2.60 0.58
CA ALA A 146 -7.32 -2.80 2.02
C ALA A 146 -7.86 -4.20 2.30
N SER A 147 -7.19 -4.94 3.17
CA SER A 147 -7.64 -6.25 3.63
C SER A 147 -7.41 -6.39 5.14
N VAL A 148 -8.38 -7.00 5.80
CA VAL A 148 -8.34 -7.28 7.23
C VAL A 148 -8.61 -8.76 7.41
N ILE A 149 -7.59 -9.52 7.77
CA ILE A 149 -7.68 -10.98 7.94
C ILE A 149 -7.18 -11.32 9.34
N LEU A 150 -8.08 -11.86 10.17
CA LEU A 150 -7.81 -12.19 11.57
C LEU A 150 -7.31 -10.95 12.35
N ASP A 151 -6.07 -10.98 12.85
CA ASP A 151 -5.42 -9.92 13.62
C ASP A 151 -4.44 -9.10 12.77
N LYS A 152 -4.56 -9.16 11.43
CA LYS A 152 -3.68 -8.46 10.49
C LYS A 152 -4.44 -7.51 9.60
N ILE A 153 -3.87 -6.32 9.43
CA ILE A 153 -4.30 -5.29 8.50
C ILE A 153 -3.23 -5.22 7.42
N ARG A 154 -3.65 -5.28 6.15
CA ARG A 154 -2.77 -5.03 5.03
C ARG A 154 -3.38 -3.95 4.14
N LEU A 155 -2.59 -2.92 3.90
CA LEU A 155 -2.94 -1.79 3.05
C LEU A 155 -1.95 -1.73 1.89
N GLN A 156 -2.47 -1.60 0.68
CA GLN A 156 -1.67 -1.30 -0.49
C GLN A 156 -1.86 0.16 -0.86
N VAL A 157 -0.76 0.86 -1.04
CA VAL A 157 -0.71 2.27 -1.44
C VAL A 157 -0.12 2.32 -2.83
N HIS A 158 -0.86 2.94 -3.74
CA HIS A 158 -0.34 3.28 -5.05
C HIS A 158 0.33 4.64 -4.98
N CYS A 159 1.56 4.71 -5.50
CA CYS A 159 2.40 5.90 -5.52
C CYS A 159 2.85 6.16 -6.97
N ASP A 160 2.41 7.28 -7.55
CA ASP A 160 3.04 7.83 -8.75
C ASP A 160 4.09 8.85 -8.30
N MET A 161 5.31 8.66 -8.76
CA MET A 161 6.45 9.47 -8.34
C MET A 161 7.34 9.86 -9.52
N VAL A 162 7.83 11.09 -9.48
CA VAL A 162 8.93 11.56 -10.32
C VAL A 162 10.16 11.64 -9.45
N HIS A 163 11.19 10.87 -9.80
CA HIS A 163 12.45 10.90 -9.09
C HIS A 163 13.62 11.25 -10.01
N THR A 164 14.62 11.92 -9.45
CA THR A 164 15.88 12.21 -10.15
C THR A 164 16.95 11.25 -9.66
N VAL A 165 17.48 10.45 -10.58
CA VAL A 165 18.54 9.49 -10.29
C VAL A 165 19.81 9.94 -11.02
N ARG A 166 20.90 10.09 -10.27
CA ARG A 166 22.24 10.19 -10.83
C ARG A 166 22.76 8.78 -11.08
N VAL A 167 23.08 8.48 -12.34
CA VAL A 167 23.61 7.19 -12.76
C VAL A 167 25.09 7.37 -13.07
N THR A 168 25.93 6.66 -12.34
CA THR A 168 27.38 6.62 -12.60
C THR A 168 27.77 5.22 -13.06
N SER A 169 28.36 5.11 -14.25
CA SER A 169 28.84 3.86 -14.84
C SER A 169 30.07 4.11 -15.70
N GLY A 170 31.24 3.65 -15.23
CA GLY A 170 32.53 3.93 -15.87
C GLY A 170 32.83 5.43 -15.95
N HIS A 171 33.00 5.95 -17.17
CA HIS A 171 33.20 7.38 -17.43
C HIS A 171 31.91 8.17 -17.63
N ARG A 172 30.74 7.52 -17.56
CA ARG A 172 29.45 8.18 -17.73
C ARG A 172 28.88 8.55 -16.39
N ASP A 173 28.48 9.81 -16.27
CA ASP A 173 27.83 10.38 -15.11
C ASP A 173 26.76 11.36 -15.59
N PHE A 174 25.50 11.02 -15.35
CA PHE A 174 24.38 11.81 -15.83
C PHE A 174 23.20 11.68 -14.87
N GLN A 175 22.35 12.71 -14.86
CA GLN A 175 21.12 12.73 -14.08
C GLN A 175 19.93 12.53 -15.01
N VAL A 176 19.01 11.67 -14.60
CA VAL A 176 17.80 11.37 -15.36
C VAL A 176 16.58 11.55 -14.45
N PRO A 177 15.61 12.39 -14.83
CA PRO A 177 14.29 12.32 -14.25
C PRO A 177 13.58 11.08 -14.77
N LYS A 178 13.05 10.27 -13.86
CA LYS A 178 12.29 9.06 -14.17
C LYS A 178 10.96 9.12 -13.42
N SER A 179 9.87 8.95 -14.15
CA SER A 179 8.55 8.68 -13.58
C SER A 179 8.45 7.20 -13.27
N SER A 180 7.94 6.87 -12.09
CA SER A 180 7.67 5.50 -11.66
C SER A 180 6.29 5.43 -11.02
N SER A 181 5.56 4.37 -11.32
CA SER A 181 4.26 4.05 -10.74
C SER A 181 4.46 2.77 -9.94
N MET A 182 4.24 2.82 -8.63
CA MET A 182 4.62 1.73 -7.72
C MET A 182 3.49 1.39 -6.75
N LEU A 183 3.35 0.09 -6.45
CA LEU A 183 2.43 -0.40 -5.43
C LEU A 183 3.21 -0.82 -4.19
N TRP A 184 2.98 -0.14 -3.07
CA TRP A 184 3.62 -0.38 -1.79
C TRP A 184 2.67 -1.10 -0.84
N THR A 185 3.11 -2.22 -0.27
CA THR A 185 2.30 -3.03 0.64
C THR A 185 2.77 -2.86 2.07
N PHE A 186 1.87 -2.37 2.91
CA PHE A 186 2.06 -2.20 4.35
C PHE A 186 1.24 -3.24 5.11
N GLU A 187 1.81 -3.82 6.16
CA GLU A 187 1.12 -4.75 7.06
C GLU A 187 1.32 -4.32 8.50
N SER A 188 0.26 -4.44 9.30
CA SER A 188 0.30 -4.19 10.73
C SER A 188 -0.59 -5.18 11.48
N SER A 189 -0.32 -5.38 12.76
CA SER A 189 -1.28 -6.00 13.66
C SER A 189 -2.44 -5.05 13.95
N THR A 190 -3.64 -5.60 14.10
CA THR A 190 -4.85 -4.88 14.56
C THR A 190 -4.73 -4.35 15.99
N LYS A 191 -3.75 -4.82 16.79
CA LYS A 191 -3.62 -4.50 18.23
C LYS A 191 -2.60 -3.41 18.55
N LYS A 192 -1.49 -3.34 17.79
CA LYS A 192 -0.35 -2.47 18.11
C LYS A 192 -0.07 -1.38 17.06
N ARG A 193 -0.68 -1.48 15.87
CA ARG A 193 -0.48 -0.52 14.75
C ARG A 193 1.00 -0.29 14.36
N ASP A 194 1.85 -1.30 14.58
CA ASP A 194 3.25 -1.28 14.15
C ASP A 194 3.32 -1.67 12.66
N TRP A 195 3.37 -0.67 11.78
CA TRP A 195 3.40 -0.86 10.33
C TRP A 195 4.76 -1.34 9.85
N LYS A 196 4.75 -2.36 9.00
CA LYS A 196 5.91 -2.85 8.27
C LYS A 196 5.66 -2.85 6.77
N ILE A 197 6.70 -2.54 6.02
CA ILE A 197 6.71 -2.67 4.56
C ILE A 197 6.95 -4.14 4.22
N VAL A 198 5.98 -4.76 3.58
CA VAL A 198 6.04 -6.18 3.21
C VAL A 198 6.53 -6.35 1.78
N ASP A 199 6.14 -5.44 0.90
CA ASP A 199 6.58 -5.47 -0.49
C ASP A 199 6.43 -4.09 -1.14
N PHE A 200 7.15 -3.90 -2.24
CA PHE A 200 6.90 -2.83 -3.18
C PHE A 200 7.36 -3.25 -4.58
N GLN A 201 6.57 -2.90 -5.58
CA GLN A 201 6.81 -3.29 -6.97
C GLN A 201 6.37 -2.19 -7.93
N ASP A 202 7.09 -2.06 -9.04
CA ASP A 202 6.64 -1.25 -10.17
C ASP A 202 5.32 -1.84 -10.71
N ILE A 203 4.38 -0.96 -11.03
CA ILE A 203 3.17 -1.32 -11.75
C ILE A 203 3.22 -0.67 -13.13
N SER A 204 3.02 -1.47 -14.17
CA SER A 204 2.63 -0.95 -15.47
C SER A 204 1.12 -0.85 -15.43
N LEU A 205 0.60 0.31 -15.03
CA LEU A 205 -0.80 0.61 -15.32
C LEU A 205 -0.92 0.62 -16.84
N LEU A 206 -1.56 -0.40 -17.41
CA LEU A 206 -1.89 -0.42 -18.83
C LEU A 206 -2.78 0.81 -19.07
N ASP A 207 -2.28 1.75 -19.89
CA ASP A 207 -3.07 2.88 -20.36
C ASP A 207 -4.40 2.35 -20.92
N HIS A 208 -5.50 2.71 -20.27
CA HIS A 208 -6.86 2.40 -20.71
C HIS A 208 -7.40 3.53 -21.59
#